data_AF-Q0A783-F1
#
_entry.id   AF-Q0A783-F1
#
_cell.length_a   1.000
_cell.length_b   1.000
_cell.length_c   1.000
_cell.angle_alpha   90.00
_cell.angle_beta   90.00
_cell.angle_gamma   90.00
#
_symmetry.space_group_name_H-M   'P 1'
#
loop_
_entity.id
_entity.type
_entity.pdbx_description
1 polymer ?
#
loop_
_entity_poly.entity_id
_entity_poly.type
_entity_poly.pdbx_seq_one_letter_code
_entity_poly.pdbx_strand_id
1 'polypeptide(L)'
;MTALRDYVKSFLLVELLQGLRLTGKHFLSRSVTLEYPEEKTPKSPRFRGMHALRRYPNGEERCIACKLCEAVCPALAITIEAGPREDDGTRRTTLYEIDMFKCIYCGFCEESCPVDSIVETREHEYHMEHREERVFDKARLLANGDKYEAQIAADRAADAPYR
;
A
#
# COMPACT_ATOMS: atom_id res chain seq x y z
N MET A 1 22.97 -12.17 55.41
CA MET A 1 23.90 -12.26 54.25
C MET A 1 23.38 -11.58 52.99
N THR A 2 22.08 -11.28 52.85
CA THR A 2 21.50 -10.58 51.69
C THR A 2 21.93 -9.11 51.61
N ALA A 3 21.80 -8.34 52.70
CA ALA A 3 22.12 -6.92 52.71
C ALA A 3 23.56 -6.58 52.26
N LEU A 4 24.56 -7.37 52.69
CA LEU A 4 25.95 -7.17 52.26
C LEU A 4 26.14 -7.38 50.75
N ARG A 5 25.45 -8.36 50.15
CA ARG A 5 25.46 -8.56 48.68
C ARG A 5 24.83 -7.38 47.96
N ASP A 6 23.75 -6.83 48.49
CA ASP A 6 23.03 -5.71 47.86
C ASP A 6 23.87 -4.43 47.90
N TYR A 7 24.57 -4.14 49.01
CA TYR A 7 25.52 -3.03 49.09
C TYR A 7 26.71 -3.21 48.13
N VAL A 8 27.26 -4.43 48.04
CA VAL A 8 28.35 -4.74 47.10
C VAL A 8 27.91 -4.54 45.65
N LYS A 9 26.72 -5.03 45.27
CA LYS A 9 26.16 -4.82 43.92
C LYS A 9 25.92 -3.34 43.63
N SER A 10 25.43 -2.58 44.62
CA SER A 10 25.12 -1.16 44.49
C SER A 10 26.38 -0.32 44.33
N PHE A 11 27.42 -0.55 45.15
CA PHE A 11 28.69 0.16 45.06
C PHE A 11 29.49 -0.20 43.81
N LEU A 12 29.47 -1.47 43.38
CA LEU A 12 30.14 -1.92 42.17
C LEU A 12 29.33 -1.66 40.88
N LEU A 13 28.15 -1.02 40.98
CA LEU A 13 27.27 -0.69 39.86
C LEU A 13 27.10 -1.87 38.88
N VAL A 14 26.93 -3.07 39.43
CA VAL A 14 26.95 -4.32 38.65
C VAL A 14 25.84 -4.31 37.59
N GLU A 15 24.68 -3.75 37.91
CA GLU A 15 23.55 -3.60 36.99
C GLU A 15 23.89 -2.63 35.82
N LEU A 16 24.63 -1.54 36.09
CA LEU A 16 25.09 -0.62 35.05
C LEU A 16 26.09 -1.31 34.11
N LEU A 17 27.02 -2.09 34.67
CA LEU A 17 27.99 -2.84 33.87
C LEU A 17 27.32 -3.91 33.01
N GLN A 18 26.27 -4.58 33.52
CA GLN A 18 25.46 -5.51 32.73
C GLN A 18 24.77 -4.81 31.55
N GLY A 19 24.18 -3.63 31.77
CA GLY A 19 23.58 -2.80 30.71
C GLY A 19 24.61 -2.31 29.67
N LEU A 20 25.78 -1.85 30.13
CA LEU A 20 26.89 -1.45 29.25
C LEU A 20 27.45 -2.63 28.46
N ARG A 21 27.52 -3.83 29.04
CA ARG A 21 27.93 -5.05 28.34
C ARG A 21 26.96 -5.42 27.22
N LEU A 22 25.64 -5.33 27.48
CA LEU A 22 24.63 -5.55 26.46
C LEU A 22 24.74 -4.51 25.34
N THR A 23 24.90 -3.23 25.70
CA THR A 23 25.08 -2.13 24.75
C THR A 23 26.33 -2.32 23.91
N GLY A 24 27.46 -2.69 24.53
CA GLY A 24 28.71 -3.00 23.83
C GLY A 24 28.60 -4.20 22.89
N LYS A 25 27.81 -5.22 23.25
CA LYS A 25 27.51 -6.35 22.36
C LYS A 25 26.75 -5.90 21.11
N HIS A 26 25.78 -5.00 21.26
CA HIS A 26 25.04 -4.45 20.10
C HIS A 26 25.88 -3.47 19.28
N PHE A 27 26.73 -2.67 19.92
CA PHE A 27 27.64 -1.75 19.22
C PHE A 27 28.62 -2.47 18.28
N LEU A 28 29.07 -3.67 18.67
CA LEU A 28 29.93 -4.52 17.84
C LEU A 28 29.16 -5.48 16.91
N SER A 29 27.82 -5.49 16.97
CA SER A 29 26.99 -6.31 16.09
C SER A 29 26.77 -5.62 14.75
N ARG A 30 26.51 -6.41 13.69
CA ARG A 30 26.19 -5.85 12.36
C ARG A 30 24.89 -5.05 12.42
N SER A 31 24.87 -3.87 11.81
CA SER A 31 23.67 -3.06 11.67
C SER A 31 22.62 -3.76 10.80
N VAL A 32 21.35 -3.61 11.18
CA VAL A 32 20.18 -4.05 10.38
C VAL A 32 19.71 -2.98 9.40
N THR A 33 20.42 -1.85 9.32
CA THR A 33 20.10 -0.70 8.47
C THR A 33 20.19 -1.07 7.00
N LEU A 34 19.15 -0.73 6.24
CA LEU A 34 19.15 -0.75 4.79
C LEU A 34 19.50 0.65 4.26
N GLU A 35 20.32 0.71 3.22
CA GLU A 35 20.70 1.97 2.58
C GLU A 35 19.62 2.38 1.57
N TYR A 36 18.60 3.11 2.03
CA TYR A 36 17.61 3.72 1.15
C TYR A 36 18.20 5.00 0.54
N PRO A 37 18.09 5.25 -0.79
CA PRO A 37 17.19 4.63 -1.77
C PRO A 37 17.70 3.41 -2.57
N GLU A 38 18.97 3.01 -2.41
CA GLU A 38 19.62 1.97 -3.21
C GLU A 38 19.08 0.57 -2.90
N GLU A 39 18.84 0.27 -1.63
CA GLU A 39 18.28 -0.98 -1.13
C GLU A 39 16.85 -0.77 -0.60
N LYS A 40 15.90 -1.59 -1.07
CA LYS A 40 14.49 -1.54 -0.65
C LYS A 40 14.09 -2.81 0.10
N THR A 41 13.16 -2.67 1.02
CA THR A 41 12.60 -3.81 1.76
C THR A 41 11.82 -4.74 0.82
N PRO A 42 11.86 -6.07 1.04
CA PRO A 42 11.05 -7.00 0.27
C PRO A 42 9.56 -6.75 0.53
N LYS A 43 8.78 -6.61 -0.53
CA LYS A 43 7.32 -6.41 -0.47
C LYS A 43 6.60 -7.69 -0.87
N SER A 44 5.52 -8.00 -0.16
CA SER A 44 4.65 -9.12 -0.51
C SER A 44 3.80 -8.80 -1.76
N PRO A 45 3.29 -9.83 -2.47
CA PRO A 45 2.29 -9.64 -3.53
C PRO A 45 0.98 -9.01 -3.06
N ARG A 46 0.75 -8.95 -1.74
CA ARG A 46 -0.43 -8.37 -1.08
C ARG A 46 -0.21 -6.95 -0.59
N PHE A 47 0.89 -6.32 -0.98
CA PHE A 47 1.18 -4.96 -0.55
C PHE A 47 0.13 -4.00 -1.10
N ARG A 48 -0.35 -3.12 -0.24
CA ARG A 48 -1.44 -2.17 -0.51
C ARG A 48 -0.84 -0.76 -0.66
N GLY A 49 -0.55 -0.36 -1.89
CA GLY A 49 0.07 0.92 -2.24
C GLY A 49 -0.79 1.81 -3.13
N MET A 50 -0.16 2.40 -4.15
CA MET A 50 -0.83 3.30 -5.10
C MET A 50 -1.94 2.58 -5.85
N HIS A 51 -3.09 3.24 -5.98
CA HIS A 51 -4.24 2.69 -6.71
C HIS A 51 -4.03 2.74 -8.23
N ALA A 52 -4.56 1.74 -8.92
CA ALA A 52 -4.52 1.61 -10.37
C ALA A 52 -5.82 1.00 -10.90
N LEU A 53 -6.25 1.46 -12.08
CA LEU A 53 -7.36 0.87 -12.83
C LEU A 53 -6.81 0.02 -13.96
N ARG A 54 -7.16 -1.27 -13.95
CA ARG A 54 -6.72 -2.24 -14.95
C ARG A 54 -7.60 -2.25 -16.19
N ARG A 55 -7.00 -2.68 -17.30
CA ARG A 55 -7.67 -2.98 -18.56
C ARG A 55 -7.70 -4.49 -18.84
N TYR A 56 -8.59 -4.90 -19.72
CA TYR A 56 -8.54 -6.21 -20.33
C TYR A 56 -7.40 -6.26 -21.37
N PRO A 57 -6.93 -7.45 -21.78
CA PRO A 57 -5.90 -7.58 -22.81
C PRO A 57 -6.24 -6.95 -24.17
N ASN A 58 -7.53 -6.70 -24.45
CA ASN A 58 -8.00 -6.00 -25.64
C ASN A 58 -7.94 -4.46 -25.52
N GLY A 59 -7.47 -3.91 -24.40
CA GLY A 59 -7.40 -2.46 -24.14
C GLY A 59 -8.67 -1.85 -23.53
N GLU A 60 -9.75 -2.60 -23.43
CA GLU A 60 -11.00 -2.11 -22.83
C GLU A 60 -10.85 -2.00 -21.30
N GLU A 61 -11.39 -0.94 -20.70
CA GLU A 61 -11.36 -0.80 -19.24
C GLU A 61 -12.17 -1.90 -18.55
N ARG A 62 -11.66 -2.44 -17.44
CA ARG A 62 -12.39 -3.47 -16.67
C ARG A 62 -13.57 -2.91 -15.90
N CYS A 63 -13.58 -1.62 -15.59
CA CYS A 63 -14.59 -1.01 -14.73
C CYS A 63 -15.97 -1.01 -15.40
N ILE A 64 -16.95 -1.68 -14.76
CA ILE A 64 -18.36 -1.72 -15.20
C ILE A 64 -19.26 -0.72 -14.46
N ALA A 65 -18.66 0.23 -13.72
CA ALA A 65 -19.36 1.26 -12.95
C ALA A 65 -20.44 0.70 -11.99
N CYS A 66 -20.17 -0.42 -11.32
CA CYS A 66 -21.08 -1.06 -10.35
C CYS A 66 -21.18 -0.31 -9.01
N LYS A 67 -20.24 0.60 -8.72
CA LYS A 67 -20.16 1.39 -7.47
C LYS A 67 -19.95 0.58 -6.18
N LEU A 68 -19.57 -0.70 -6.27
CA LEU A 68 -19.26 -1.52 -5.09
C LEU A 68 -18.07 -1.00 -4.29
N CYS A 69 -17.00 -0.55 -4.98
CA CYS A 69 -15.83 0.03 -4.33
C CYS A 69 -16.14 1.35 -3.60
N GLU A 70 -17.04 2.17 -4.16
CA GLU A 70 -17.54 3.40 -3.51
C GLU A 70 -18.37 3.05 -2.26
N ALA A 71 -19.27 2.08 -2.35
CA ALA A 71 -20.13 1.66 -1.26
C ALA A 71 -19.37 1.03 -0.08
N VAL A 72 -18.32 0.25 -0.35
CA VAL A 72 -17.53 -0.42 0.69
C VAL A 72 -16.45 0.48 1.31
N CYS A 73 -16.13 1.62 0.69
CA CYS A 73 -15.02 2.48 1.12
C CYS A 73 -15.27 3.05 2.53
N PRO A 74 -14.50 2.65 3.56
CA PRO A 74 -14.75 3.11 4.93
C PRO A 74 -14.54 4.62 5.11
N ALA A 75 -13.66 5.21 4.30
CA ALA A 75 -13.29 6.62 4.37
C ALA A 75 -14.04 7.52 3.38
N LEU A 76 -14.97 6.95 2.58
CA LEU A 76 -15.69 7.68 1.53
C LEU A 76 -14.72 8.47 0.61
N ALA A 77 -13.62 7.83 0.23
CA ALA A 77 -12.56 8.42 -0.57
C ALA A 77 -12.83 8.37 -2.09
N ILE A 78 -13.74 7.48 -2.52
CA ILE A 78 -14.00 7.20 -3.93
C ILE A 78 -15.29 7.91 -4.35
N THR A 79 -15.29 8.56 -5.51
CA THR A 79 -16.47 9.18 -6.11
C THR A 79 -16.65 8.65 -7.53
N ILE A 80 -17.81 8.07 -7.83
CA ILE A 80 -18.08 7.42 -9.12
C ILE A 80 -19.37 7.95 -9.74
N GLU A 81 -19.27 8.39 -10.99
CA GLU A 81 -20.43 8.64 -11.85
C GLU A 81 -20.40 7.67 -13.03
N ALA A 82 -21.57 7.22 -13.43
CA ALA A 82 -21.74 6.23 -14.49
C ALA A 82 -22.62 6.82 -15.59
N GLY A 83 -22.24 6.60 -16.84
CA GLY A 83 -23.01 6.98 -18.01
C GLY A 83 -22.91 5.91 -19.10
N PRO A 84 -23.84 5.87 -20.06
CA PRO A 84 -23.64 5.11 -21.27
C PRO A 84 -22.50 5.73 -22.08
N ARG A 85 -21.57 4.91 -22.56
CA ARG A 85 -20.53 5.33 -23.50
C ARG A 85 -21.19 5.65 -24.85
N GLU A 86 -20.79 6.75 -25.49
CA GLU A 86 -21.45 7.26 -26.71
C GLU A 86 -21.30 6.33 -27.93
N ASP A 87 -20.22 5.53 -27.98
CA ASP A 87 -19.89 4.64 -29.09
C ASP A 87 -20.68 3.33 -29.06
N ASP A 88 -20.65 2.61 -27.93
CA ASP A 88 -21.16 1.23 -27.84
C ASP A 88 -22.39 1.10 -26.91
N GLY A 89 -22.80 2.17 -26.24
CA GLY A 89 -23.87 2.14 -25.24
C GLY A 89 -23.52 1.34 -23.98
N THR A 90 -22.28 0.88 -23.84
CA THR A 90 -21.82 0.13 -22.67
C THR A 90 -21.77 1.02 -21.44
N ARG A 91 -22.13 0.46 -20.28
CA ARG A 91 -22.06 1.19 -19.00
C ARG A 91 -20.61 1.33 -18.57
N ARG A 92 -20.13 2.57 -18.49
CA ARG A 92 -18.77 2.94 -18.08
C ARG A 92 -18.77 4.12 -17.13
N THR A 93 -17.64 4.37 -16.48
CA THR A 93 -17.50 5.48 -15.54
C THR A 93 -17.21 6.78 -16.31
N THR A 94 -18.02 7.81 -16.09
CA THR A 94 -17.73 9.17 -16.57
C THR A 94 -16.77 9.86 -15.62
N LEU A 95 -16.99 9.67 -14.32
CA LEU A 95 -16.14 10.13 -13.22
C LEU A 95 -15.69 8.93 -12.41
N TYR A 96 -14.39 8.85 -12.14
CA TYR A 96 -13.83 7.93 -11.16
C TYR A 96 -12.67 8.65 -10.48
N GLU A 97 -12.91 9.16 -9.28
CA GLU A 97 -11.92 9.90 -8.50
C GLU A 97 -11.66 9.20 -7.18
N ILE A 98 -10.40 9.18 -6.75
CA ILE A 98 -10.00 8.74 -5.42
C ILE A 98 -9.21 9.87 -4.75
N ASP A 99 -9.71 10.38 -3.63
CA ASP A 99 -8.98 11.30 -2.76
C ASP A 99 -7.96 10.51 -1.91
N MET A 100 -6.69 10.59 -2.30
CA MET A 100 -5.59 9.86 -1.65
C MET A 100 -5.31 10.32 -0.21
N PHE A 101 -5.82 11.49 0.21
CA PHE A 101 -5.73 11.95 1.60
C PHE A 101 -6.85 11.39 2.47
N LYS A 102 -7.98 10.97 1.87
CA LYS A 102 -9.02 10.24 2.59
C LYS A 102 -8.75 8.74 2.60
N CYS A 103 -8.16 8.21 1.53
CA CYS A 103 -7.90 6.78 1.41
C CYS A 103 -7.00 6.28 2.55
N ILE A 104 -7.43 5.19 3.19
CA ILE A 104 -6.71 4.53 4.30
C ILE A 104 -5.93 3.29 3.84
N TYR A 105 -5.82 3.04 2.53
CA TYR A 105 -5.06 1.92 1.93
C TYR A 105 -5.46 0.55 2.50
N CYS A 106 -6.77 0.41 2.76
CA CYS A 106 -7.32 -0.80 3.34
C CYS A 106 -7.61 -1.88 2.30
N GLY A 107 -7.47 -1.66 0.99
CA GLY A 107 -7.73 -2.61 -0.09
C GLY A 107 -9.14 -3.20 -0.20
N PHE A 108 -10.15 -2.72 0.54
CA PHE A 108 -11.53 -3.21 0.39
C PHE A 108 -12.12 -2.90 -1.01
N CYS A 109 -11.65 -1.84 -1.66
CA CYS A 109 -12.00 -1.57 -3.05
C CYS A 109 -11.52 -2.69 -4.00
N GLU A 110 -10.35 -3.26 -3.72
CA GLU A 110 -9.77 -4.35 -4.50
C GLU A 110 -10.54 -5.66 -4.30
N GLU A 111 -10.87 -5.99 -3.05
CA GLU A 111 -11.61 -7.21 -2.69
C GLU A 111 -13.09 -7.17 -3.16
N SER A 112 -13.71 -5.98 -3.14
CA SER A 112 -15.11 -5.80 -3.58
C SER A 112 -15.29 -5.75 -5.10
N CYS A 113 -14.21 -5.65 -5.88
CA CYS A 113 -14.32 -5.48 -7.31
C CYS A 113 -14.60 -6.82 -8.03
N PRO A 114 -15.76 -7.00 -8.68
CA PRO A 114 -16.13 -8.29 -9.29
C PRO A 114 -15.35 -8.63 -10.57
N VAL A 115 -14.57 -7.68 -11.09
CA VAL A 115 -13.91 -7.74 -12.41
C VAL A 115 -12.41 -7.42 -12.33
N ASP A 116 -11.87 -7.31 -11.11
CA ASP A 116 -10.49 -6.87 -10.83
C ASP A 116 -10.12 -5.58 -11.57
N SER A 117 -11.01 -4.58 -11.54
CA SER A 117 -10.75 -3.29 -12.16
C SER A 117 -9.86 -2.40 -11.29
N ILE A 118 -10.25 -2.15 -10.04
CA ILE A 118 -9.46 -1.34 -9.11
C ILE A 118 -8.54 -2.25 -8.32
N VAL A 119 -7.26 -1.92 -8.29
CA VAL A 119 -6.22 -2.68 -7.59
C VAL A 119 -5.24 -1.73 -6.91
N GLU A 120 -4.58 -2.22 -5.87
CA GLU A 120 -3.47 -1.52 -5.21
C GLU A 120 -2.15 -2.12 -5.69
N THR A 121 -1.22 -1.27 -6.09
CA THR A 121 0.10 -1.67 -6.59
C THR A 121 1.12 -1.79 -5.46
N ARG A 122 2.33 -2.28 -5.77
CA ARG A 122 3.46 -2.22 -4.82
C ARG A 122 4.13 -0.86 -4.74
N GLU A 123 3.67 0.11 -5.54
CA GLU A 123 4.21 1.46 -5.56
C GLU A 123 3.79 2.20 -4.30
N HIS A 124 4.77 2.77 -3.60
CA HIS A 124 4.56 3.58 -2.39
C HIS A 124 5.39 4.86 -2.41
N GLU A 125 6.27 5.01 -3.41
CA GLU A 125 7.14 6.17 -3.57
C GLU A 125 6.45 7.18 -4.48
N TYR A 126 5.25 7.60 -4.07
CA TYR A 126 4.59 8.74 -4.66
C TYR A 126 4.36 9.77 -3.58
N HIS A 127 4.82 10.98 -3.87
CA HIS A 127 4.55 12.14 -3.06
C HIS A 127 3.81 13.16 -3.92
N MET A 128 3.18 14.10 -3.26
CA MET A 128 2.45 15.19 -3.87
C MET A 128 3.02 16.47 -3.29
N GLU A 129 3.46 17.39 -4.14
CA GLU A 129 3.94 18.70 -3.68
C GLU A 129 2.78 19.67 -3.50
N HIS A 130 1.72 19.48 -4.29
CA HIS A 130 0.53 20.31 -4.29
C HIS A 130 -0.70 19.54 -3.81
N ARG A 131 -1.64 20.25 -3.17
CA ARG A 131 -2.84 19.63 -2.59
C ARG A 131 -3.79 19.11 -3.66
N GLU A 132 -3.78 19.71 -4.85
CA GLU A 132 -4.61 19.37 -5.99
C GLU A 132 -4.26 17.96 -6.51
N GLU A 133 -3.00 17.55 -6.39
CA GLU A 133 -2.51 16.24 -6.82
C GLU A 133 -3.02 15.07 -5.95
N ARG A 134 -3.70 15.38 -4.83
CA ARG A 134 -4.32 14.37 -3.95
C ARG A 134 -5.44 13.60 -4.59
N VAL A 135 -6.14 14.22 -5.54
CA VAL A 135 -7.26 13.59 -6.23
C VAL A 135 -6.69 12.88 -7.44
N PHE A 136 -6.76 11.55 -7.42
CA PHE A 136 -6.41 10.75 -8.57
C PHE A 136 -7.65 10.61 -9.43
N ASP A 137 -7.61 11.23 -10.60
CA ASP A 137 -8.67 11.14 -11.59
C ASP A 137 -8.62 9.80 -12.35
N LYS A 138 -9.67 9.55 -13.14
CA LYS A 138 -9.80 8.32 -13.93
C LYS A 138 -8.60 8.13 -14.87
N ALA A 139 -8.13 9.22 -15.49
CA ALA A 139 -7.03 9.18 -16.45
C ALA A 139 -5.71 8.75 -15.79
N ARG A 140 -5.38 9.33 -14.63
CA ARG A 140 -4.20 8.97 -13.84
C ARG A 140 -4.28 7.54 -13.33
N LEU A 141 -5.44 7.10 -12.85
CA LEU A 141 -5.62 5.72 -12.38
C LEU A 141 -5.45 4.69 -13.50
N LEU A 142 -5.97 4.98 -14.70
CA LEU A 142 -5.75 4.12 -15.88
C LEU A 142 -4.30 4.15 -16.33
N ALA A 143 -3.64 5.31 -16.34
CA ALA A 143 -2.22 5.43 -16.66
C ALA A 143 -1.34 4.64 -15.68
N ASN A 144 -1.67 4.65 -14.39
CA ASN A 144 -1.01 3.82 -13.38
C ASN A 144 -1.21 2.33 -13.67
N GLY A 145 -2.42 1.92 -14.05
CA GLY A 145 -2.70 0.54 -14.45
C GLY A 145 -1.87 0.11 -15.64
N ASP A 146 -1.86 0.92 -16.70
CA ASP A 146 -1.09 0.66 -17.92
C ASP A 146 0.42 0.58 -17.63
N LYS A 147 0.94 1.44 -16.72
CA LYS A 147 2.35 1.44 -16.30
C LYS A 147 2.75 0.20 -15.49
N TYR A 148 1.88 -0.26 -14.59
CA TYR A 148 2.19 -1.31 -13.62
C TYR A 148 1.51 -2.66 -13.91
N GLU A 149 0.81 -2.83 -15.03
CA GLU A 149 0.03 -4.04 -15.33
C GLU A 149 0.87 -5.32 -15.27
N ALA A 150 2.14 -5.29 -15.72
CA ALA A 150 3.01 -6.46 -15.64
C ALA A 150 3.27 -6.91 -14.19
N GLN A 151 3.46 -5.95 -13.27
CA GLN A 151 3.62 -6.22 -11.84
C GLN A 151 2.30 -6.69 -11.23
N ILE A 152 1.21 -5.96 -11.49
CA ILE A 152 -0.13 -6.27 -10.99
C ILE A 152 -0.57 -7.68 -11.41
N ALA A 153 -0.36 -8.05 -12.68
CA ALA A 153 -0.73 -9.36 -13.19
C ALA A 153 0.08 -10.49 -12.52
N ALA A 154 1.39 -10.29 -12.31
CA ALA A 154 2.23 -11.25 -11.59
C ALA A 154 1.80 -11.40 -10.12
N ASP A 155 1.46 -10.29 -9.46
CA ASP A 155 1.01 -10.27 -8.07
C ASP A 155 -0.31 -10.98 -7.88
N ARG A 156 -1.27 -10.72 -8.78
CA ARG A 156 -2.56 -11.40 -8.79
C ARG A 156 -2.44 -12.89 -9.10
N ALA A 157 -1.56 -13.27 -10.01
CA ALA A 157 -1.31 -14.69 -10.29
C ALA A 157 -0.71 -15.41 -9.06
N ALA A 158 0.16 -14.75 -8.30
CA ALA A 158 0.73 -15.29 -7.07
C ALA A 158 -0.29 -15.37 -5.91
N ASP A 159 -1.23 -14.41 -5.83
CA ASP A 159 -2.22 -14.35 -4.75
C ASP A 159 -3.54 -15.09 -5.04
N ALA A 160 -3.78 -15.47 -6.30
CA ALA A 160 -5.00 -16.16 -6.74
C ALA A 160 -5.42 -17.39 -5.90
N PRO A 161 -4.51 -18.20 -5.32
CA PRO A 161 -4.92 -19.33 -4.47
C PRO A 161 -5.56 -18.93 -3.14
N TYR A 162 -5.47 -17.66 -2.74
CA TYR A 162 -5.89 -17.18 -1.41
C TYR A 162 -7.02 -16.16 -1.47
N ARG A 163 -7.54 -15.87 -2.66
CA ARG A 163 -8.69 -14.98 -2.92
C ARG A 163 -9.79 -15.76 -3.62
#